data_AF-A0A0M6WZS2-F1
#
_entry.id   AF-A0A0M6WZS2-F1
#
_cell.length_a   1.000
_cell.length_b   1.000
_cell.length_c   1.000
_cell.angle_alpha   90.00
_cell.angle_beta   90.00
_cell.angle_gamma   90.00
#
_symmetry.space_group_name_H-M   'P 1'
#
loop_
_entity.id
_entity.type
_entity.pdbx_description
1 polymer ?
#
loop_
_entity_poly.entity_id
_entity_poly.type
_entity_poly.pdbx_seq_one_letter_code
_entity_poly.pdbx_strand_id
1 'polypeptide(L)'
;MKSKYIRAICLGAAGLLVISTAAINNHKQSEDVTAKAVATASVIEESAETVDAGVTAGIASVTAQALASDEDVATVSDTDTELTAAAQEEVTSVYGYTNLGIAVVDSGNLNVRETPGTDAALVGKMPNHAACEVLGVDGEWTQIQSGEVTGYVKTEYLVTGNEAAALAEQVKETVAKVTTTTLYVREEPNTDCSIVTSMPMGEELEVVEQLDGWVKVSIDSDEGYVSADYIEINTELPTAMTMTEVRYGQGVSDVRVDLVSYACQFVGNPYVWGGTSLTRGADCSGFVMSVFANYGVSLPHSSGSQAGCGTSISASEAQPGDLFFYGNGSRINHVAIYIGNGQVVHASSPRTGIKISGACYRNPVKVVRVLQD
;
A
#
# COMPACT_ATOMS: atom_id res chain seq x y z
N MET A 1 41.90 -11.74 32.92
CA MET A 1 41.70 -12.92 32.06
C MET A 1 40.56 -12.60 31.11
N LYS A 2 40.89 -12.23 29.87
CA LYS A 2 39.92 -11.85 28.84
C LYS A 2 39.92 -12.97 27.80
N SER A 3 38.83 -13.74 27.77
CA SER A 3 38.52 -14.66 26.68
C SER A 3 38.02 -13.83 25.50
N LYS A 4 38.64 -13.99 24.32
CA LYS A 4 38.06 -13.59 23.04
C LYS A 4 38.31 -14.76 22.09
N TYR A 5 37.28 -15.59 21.94
CA TYR A 5 37.23 -16.59 20.88
C TYR A 5 37.06 -15.90 19.53
N ILE A 6 37.85 -16.39 18.59
CA ILE A 6 37.99 -16.02 17.19
C ILE A 6 36.73 -16.51 16.44
N ARG A 7 36.04 -15.62 15.72
CA ARG A 7 35.06 -16.01 14.70
C ARG A 7 35.80 -16.22 13.38
N ALA A 8 35.83 -17.47 12.93
CA ALA A 8 36.31 -17.86 11.61
C ALA A 8 35.31 -17.42 10.54
N ILE A 9 35.83 -16.77 9.49
CA ILE A 9 35.11 -16.40 8.28
C ILE A 9 35.22 -17.60 7.32
N CYS A 10 34.11 -18.28 7.05
CA CYS A 10 34.02 -19.24 5.95
C CYS A 10 33.61 -18.48 4.67
N LEU A 11 34.57 -18.32 3.75
CA LEU A 11 34.30 -17.97 2.36
C LEU A 11 33.67 -19.18 1.64
N GLY A 12 32.43 -19.03 1.18
CA GLY A 12 31.81 -19.91 0.19
C GLY A 12 31.92 -19.28 -1.19
N ALA A 13 32.67 -19.92 -2.08
CA ALA A 13 32.89 -19.50 -3.45
C ALA A 13 31.66 -19.77 -4.33
N ALA A 14 31.16 -18.74 -5.02
CA ALA A 14 30.23 -18.90 -6.13
C ALA A 14 31.00 -18.73 -7.45
N GLY A 15 31.02 -19.81 -8.23
CA GLY A 15 31.71 -19.90 -9.52
C GLY A 15 31.06 -19.04 -10.59
N LEU A 16 31.90 -18.26 -11.25
CA LEU A 16 31.60 -17.47 -12.44
C LEU A 16 31.54 -18.40 -13.65
N LEU A 17 30.37 -18.58 -14.27
CA LEU A 17 30.26 -19.24 -15.57
C LEU A 17 30.24 -18.17 -16.67
N VAL A 18 31.33 -18.10 -17.43
CA VAL A 18 31.50 -17.25 -18.62
C VAL A 18 31.00 -18.03 -19.83
N ILE A 19 30.11 -17.43 -20.62
CA ILE A 19 29.93 -17.82 -22.02
C ILE A 19 29.81 -16.54 -22.88
N SER A 20 30.95 -16.09 -23.41
CA SER A 20 31.06 -15.34 -24.67
C SER A 20 30.92 -16.34 -25.83
N THR A 21 30.24 -16.12 -26.97
CA THR A 21 30.47 -15.22 -28.12
C THR A 21 29.40 -15.71 -29.15
N ALA A 22 28.81 -14.97 -30.09
CA ALA A 22 29.42 -14.22 -31.19
C ALA A 22 28.34 -13.45 -31.99
N ALA A 23 28.84 -12.42 -32.67
CA ALA A 23 28.15 -11.52 -33.57
C ALA A 23 27.61 -12.18 -34.85
N ILE A 24 26.50 -11.64 -35.39
CA ILE A 24 26.36 -11.42 -36.83
C ILE A 24 25.87 -9.99 -37.05
N ASN A 25 26.73 -9.23 -37.70
CA ASN A 25 26.55 -7.90 -38.24
C ASN A 25 25.72 -8.02 -39.53
N ASN A 26 24.72 -7.16 -39.75
CA ASN A 26 24.52 -6.70 -41.12
C ASN A 26 24.05 -5.25 -41.17
N HIS A 27 24.77 -4.53 -41.99
CA HIS A 27 24.79 -3.10 -42.19
C HIS A 27 23.89 -2.77 -43.38
N LYS A 28 22.98 -1.79 -43.24
CA LYS A 28 22.66 -0.93 -44.38
C LYS A 28 22.15 0.45 -43.91
N GLN A 29 23.00 1.43 -44.18
CA GLN A 29 22.66 2.86 -44.24
C GLN A 29 21.74 3.13 -45.44
N SER A 30 20.82 4.08 -45.28
CA SER A 30 20.64 5.29 -46.11
C SER A 30 19.34 5.97 -45.66
N GLU A 31 19.39 7.07 -44.94
CA GLU A 31 19.41 8.47 -45.43
C GLU A 31 18.04 9.14 -45.23
N ASP A 32 18.17 10.36 -44.73
CA ASP A 32 17.19 11.36 -44.31
C ASP A 32 16.62 12.11 -45.51
N VAL A 33 15.29 12.32 -45.59
CA VAL A 33 14.71 13.52 -46.21
C VAL A 33 13.38 13.89 -45.54
N THR A 34 13.35 15.10 -45.02
CA THR A 34 12.22 15.90 -44.56
C THR A 34 11.25 16.28 -45.69
N ALA A 35 9.93 16.17 -45.48
CA ALA A 35 8.96 17.05 -46.13
C ALA A 35 7.63 17.12 -45.35
N LYS A 36 7.02 18.30 -45.45
CA LYS A 36 5.97 18.90 -44.62
C LYS A 36 4.68 19.02 -45.45
N ALA A 37 3.57 19.35 -44.77
CA ALA A 37 2.29 19.88 -45.26
C ALA A 37 1.19 18.82 -45.51
N VAL A 38 0.08 18.73 -44.76
CA VAL A 38 -1.05 19.65 -44.46
C VAL A 38 -2.33 19.14 -45.15
N ALA A 39 -3.34 18.89 -44.31
CA ALA A 39 -4.81 18.94 -44.48
C ALA A 39 -5.45 18.44 -45.79
N THR A 40 -6.57 17.69 -45.66
CA THR A 40 -7.93 18.21 -45.92
C THR A 40 -8.98 17.22 -45.35
N ALA A 41 -10.11 17.78 -44.92
CA ALA A 41 -11.23 17.20 -44.22
C ALA A 41 -12.33 16.59 -45.13
N SER A 42 -13.44 16.21 -44.48
CA SER A 42 -14.80 15.87 -44.95
C SER A 42 -15.07 14.38 -45.14
N VAL A 43 -15.83 13.72 -44.24
CA VAL A 43 -17.30 13.66 -44.12
C VAL A 43 -17.94 13.09 -45.38
N ILE A 44 -18.58 11.92 -45.27
CA ILE A 44 -19.91 11.57 -45.82
C ILE A 44 -20.42 10.32 -45.08
N GLU A 45 -21.69 10.41 -44.69
CA GLU A 45 -22.56 9.44 -44.04
C GLU A 45 -22.98 8.26 -44.91
N GLU A 46 -23.41 7.20 -44.22
CA GLU A 46 -24.61 6.38 -44.47
C GLU A 46 -24.76 5.64 -45.81
N SER A 47 -24.86 4.30 -45.71
CA SER A 47 -25.90 3.50 -46.38
C SER A 47 -25.93 2.08 -45.83
N ALA A 48 -27.12 1.66 -45.41
CA ALA A 48 -27.49 0.31 -45.01
C ALA A 48 -27.45 -0.69 -46.18
N GLU A 49 -27.18 -1.97 -45.91
CA GLU A 49 -28.13 -3.07 -46.14
C GLU A 49 -27.61 -4.42 -45.64
N THR A 50 -28.57 -5.32 -45.52
CA THR A 50 -28.71 -6.51 -44.68
C THR A 50 -28.18 -7.83 -45.27
N VAL A 51 -28.36 -8.90 -44.47
CA VAL A 51 -28.37 -10.37 -44.74
C VAL A 51 -26.99 -11.08 -44.74
N ASP A 52 -26.78 -12.27 -44.17
CA ASP A 52 -27.52 -13.21 -43.31
C ASP A 52 -26.49 -14.30 -42.87
N ALA A 53 -26.90 -15.13 -41.90
CA ALA A 53 -26.43 -16.47 -41.58
C ALA A 53 -25.30 -16.65 -40.55
N GLY A 54 -25.72 -16.98 -39.31
CA GLY A 54 -25.59 -18.37 -38.87
C GLY A 54 -24.72 -18.68 -37.66
N VAL A 55 -25.39 -19.12 -36.59
CA VAL A 55 -24.97 -20.16 -35.62
C VAL A 55 -23.82 -19.74 -34.68
N THR A 56 -23.99 -19.58 -33.36
CA THR A 56 -24.26 -20.67 -32.40
C THR A 56 -24.59 -20.07 -31.01
N ALA A 57 -25.60 -20.67 -30.35
CA ALA A 57 -26.02 -20.50 -28.96
C ALA A 57 -24.88 -20.73 -27.95
N GLY A 58 -24.92 -20.38 -26.66
CA GLY A 58 -25.90 -19.82 -25.71
C GLY A 58 -25.07 -19.41 -24.47
N ILE A 59 -25.52 -18.78 -23.39
CA ILE A 59 -26.76 -18.92 -22.62
C ILE A 59 -26.76 -17.77 -21.60
N ALA A 60 -27.78 -16.91 -21.60
CA ALA A 60 -28.14 -16.10 -20.43
C ALA A 60 -29.60 -15.65 -20.54
N SER A 61 -30.29 -15.70 -19.39
CA SER A 61 -31.55 -15.02 -19.06
C SER A 61 -32.86 -15.64 -19.57
N VAL A 62 -33.52 -16.40 -18.69
CA VAL A 62 -34.99 -16.59 -18.69
C VAL A 62 -35.60 -16.14 -17.37
N THR A 63 -36.32 -15.02 -17.38
CA THR A 63 -37.63 -14.78 -16.75
C THR A 63 -38.08 -13.37 -17.20
N ALA A 64 -39.31 -13.07 -17.61
CA ALA A 64 -40.60 -13.61 -17.26
C ALA A 64 -41.67 -13.25 -18.31
N GLN A 65 -42.86 -13.84 -18.11
CA GLN A 65 -44.20 -13.50 -18.64
C GLN A 65 -44.67 -14.21 -19.91
N ALA A 66 -45.56 -15.20 -19.71
CA ALA A 66 -46.92 -15.15 -20.24
C ALA A 66 -47.84 -16.12 -19.49
N LEU A 67 -48.96 -15.60 -18.97
CA LEU A 67 -50.15 -16.36 -18.58
C LEU A 67 -50.95 -16.72 -19.85
N ALA A 68 -51.45 -17.95 -19.96
CA ALA A 68 -52.88 -18.29 -20.11
C ALA A 68 -53.10 -19.72 -20.65
N SER A 69 -53.95 -20.47 -19.94
CA SER A 69 -54.90 -21.51 -20.37
C SER A 69 -54.45 -22.58 -21.39
N ASP A 70 -54.46 -23.85 -20.97
CA ASP A 70 -55.65 -24.71 -21.13
C ASP A 70 -55.50 -26.00 -20.29
N GLU A 71 -56.63 -26.53 -19.84
CA GLU A 71 -56.74 -27.79 -19.07
C GLU A 71 -56.43 -29.00 -19.95
N ASP A 72 -55.52 -29.88 -19.52
CA ASP A 72 -55.76 -31.31 -19.69
C ASP A 72 -55.07 -32.13 -18.60
N VAL A 73 -55.89 -32.90 -17.91
CA VAL A 73 -55.56 -33.71 -16.74
C VAL A 73 -54.99 -35.04 -17.22
N ALA A 74 -53.70 -35.27 -16.94
CA ALA A 74 -53.14 -36.62 -16.88
C ALA A 74 -52.26 -36.73 -15.63
N THR A 75 -52.80 -37.40 -14.61
CA THR A 75 -52.11 -37.78 -13.38
C THR A 75 -50.97 -38.74 -13.71
N VAL A 76 -49.73 -38.34 -13.43
CA VAL A 76 -48.58 -39.25 -13.37
C VAL A 76 -47.76 -38.91 -12.11
N SER A 77 -47.92 -39.79 -11.12
CA SER A 77 -47.07 -40.12 -9.97
C SER A 77 -46.17 -39.05 -9.34
N ASP A 78 -46.44 -38.80 -8.06
CA ASP A 78 -45.53 -38.28 -7.05
C ASP A 78 -44.20 -39.04 -7.01
N THR A 79 -43.16 -38.51 -7.67
CA THR A 79 -41.74 -38.70 -7.34
C THR A 79 -40.92 -37.86 -8.31
N ASP A 80 -40.82 -36.55 -8.07
CA ASP A 80 -39.73 -35.68 -8.59
C ASP A 80 -39.79 -34.31 -7.89
N THR A 81 -39.89 -34.32 -6.55
CA THR A 81 -39.74 -33.12 -5.71
C THR A 81 -38.64 -33.30 -4.65
N GLU A 82 -37.69 -34.19 -4.92
CA GLU A 82 -36.50 -34.36 -4.09
C GLU A 82 -35.23 -34.38 -4.94
N LEU A 83 -34.99 -33.35 -5.76
CA LEU A 83 -33.68 -33.15 -6.40
C LEU A 83 -33.42 -31.71 -6.88
N THR A 84 -33.75 -30.71 -6.07
CA THR A 84 -33.15 -29.35 -6.18
C THR A 84 -32.88 -28.73 -4.81
N ALA A 85 -32.36 -29.52 -3.88
CA ALA A 85 -31.88 -29.04 -2.57
C ALA A 85 -30.63 -29.82 -2.15
N ALA A 86 -29.63 -29.93 -3.03
CA ALA A 86 -28.34 -30.52 -2.69
C ALA A 86 -27.25 -30.02 -3.65
N ALA A 87 -26.86 -28.76 -3.50
CA ALA A 87 -25.51 -28.25 -3.80
C ALA A 87 -25.45 -26.78 -3.39
N GLN A 88 -25.80 -26.48 -2.13
CA GLN A 88 -25.12 -25.37 -1.49
C GLN A 88 -23.86 -26.03 -0.93
N GLU A 89 -22.77 -26.01 -1.70
CA GLU A 89 -21.46 -26.27 -1.11
C GLU A 89 -21.36 -25.32 0.07
N GLU A 90 -21.22 -25.84 1.29
CA GLU A 90 -20.75 -25.00 2.38
C GLU A 90 -19.40 -24.50 1.93
N VAL A 91 -19.34 -23.23 1.53
CA VAL A 91 -18.09 -22.61 1.11
C VAL A 91 -17.24 -22.51 2.37
N THR A 92 -16.44 -23.53 2.62
CA THR A 92 -15.54 -23.57 3.76
C THR A 92 -14.48 -22.51 3.52
N SER A 93 -14.54 -21.42 4.30
CA SER A 93 -13.53 -20.38 4.19
C SER A 93 -12.17 -20.91 4.62
N VAL A 94 -11.15 -20.73 3.80
CA VAL A 94 -9.76 -21.07 4.13
C VAL A 94 -9.08 -19.80 4.60
N TYR A 95 -8.67 -19.75 5.87
CA TYR A 95 -8.08 -18.55 6.49
C TYR A 95 -8.92 -17.27 6.32
N GLY A 96 -10.25 -17.40 6.36
CA GLY A 96 -11.18 -16.27 6.20
C GLY A 96 -11.54 -15.91 4.76
N TYR A 97 -10.96 -16.59 3.77
CA TYR A 97 -11.24 -16.37 2.35
C TYR A 97 -12.24 -17.38 1.79
N THR A 98 -13.22 -16.88 1.05
CA THR A 98 -14.25 -17.69 0.37
C THR A 98 -13.70 -18.21 -0.96
N ASN A 99 -13.06 -17.34 -1.73
CA ASN A 99 -12.35 -17.64 -2.96
C ASN A 99 -10.88 -17.21 -2.82
N LEU A 100 -10.09 -18.05 -2.14
CA LEU A 100 -8.68 -17.77 -1.90
C LEU A 100 -7.87 -17.71 -3.21
N GLY A 101 -7.16 -16.60 -3.40
CA GLY A 101 -6.06 -16.44 -4.33
C GLY A 101 -4.75 -16.15 -3.58
N ILE A 102 -3.62 -16.62 -4.11
CA ILE A 102 -2.28 -16.29 -3.60
C ILE A 102 -1.40 -15.82 -4.74
N ALA A 103 -0.73 -14.69 -4.51
CA ALA A 103 0.22 -14.12 -5.47
C ALA A 103 1.49 -14.98 -5.53
N VAL A 104 1.92 -15.32 -6.74
CA VAL A 104 3.17 -16.02 -7.01
C VAL A 104 3.96 -15.24 -8.06
N VAL A 105 5.09 -14.66 -7.64
CA VAL A 105 5.97 -13.85 -8.50
C VAL A 105 7.43 -14.22 -8.29
N ASP A 106 8.20 -14.26 -9.37
CA ASP A 106 9.63 -14.64 -9.33
C ASP A 106 10.51 -13.62 -8.61
N SER A 107 10.14 -12.33 -8.66
CA SER A 107 10.84 -11.25 -7.96
C SER A 107 9.97 -10.01 -7.83
N GLY A 108 10.22 -9.22 -6.78
CA GLY A 108 9.49 -7.98 -6.52
C GLY A 108 8.07 -8.24 -6.02
N ASN A 109 7.13 -7.41 -6.45
CA ASN A 109 5.74 -7.44 -6.01
C ASN A 109 4.81 -7.48 -7.22
N LEU A 110 3.69 -8.20 -7.10
CA LEU A 110 2.59 -8.14 -8.03
C LEU A 110 1.89 -6.78 -7.90
N ASN A 111 1.62 -6.16 -9.05
CA ASN A 111 0.97 -4.86 -9.12
C ASN A 111 -0.54 -5.01 -9.05
N VAL A 112 -1.17 -4.33 -8.09
CA VAL A 112 -2.64 -4.20 -8.02
C VAL A 112 -3.02 -2.87 -8.65
N ARG A 113 -3.96 -2.89 -9.59
CA ARG A 113 -4.33 -1.75 -10.43
C ARG A 113 -5.79 -1.36 -10.28
N GLU A 114 -6.10 -0.09 -10.49
CA GLU A 114 -7.48 0.40 -10.38
C GLU A 114 -8.41 -0.20 -11.45
N THR A 115 -7.89 -0.40 -12.66
CA THR A 115 -8.61 -1.01 -13.79
C THR A 115 -7.73 -2.04 -14.52
N PRO A 116 -8.31 -2.95 -15.32
CA PRO A 116 -7.55 -3.86 -16.16
C PRO A 116 -6.64 -3.09 -17.14
N GLY A 117 -5.32 -3.34 -17.09
CA GLY A 117 -4.37 -2.79 -18.05
C GLY A 117 -3.00 -2.47 -17.46
N THR A 118 -1.92 -2.64 -18.23
CA THR A 118 -0.54 -2.40 -17.75
C THR A 118 -0.21 -0.94 -17.50
N ASP A 119 -1.01 -0.02 -18.04
CA ASP A 119 -0.85 1.42 -17.90
C ASP A 119 -1.81 2.02 -16.86
N ALA A 120 -2.70 1.20 -16.27
CA ALA A 120 -3.65 1.65 -15.25
C ALA A 120 -2.94 2.05 -13.95
N ALA A 121 -3.54 2.97 -13.20
CA ALA A 121 -3.00 3.46 -11.94
C ALA A 121 -2.80 2.31 -10.94
N LEU A 122 -1.69 2.34 -10.21
CA LEU A 122 -1.42 1.38 -9.13
C LEU A 122 -2.20 1.79 -7.88
N VAL A 123 -2.87 0.83 -7.26
CA VAL A 123 -3.60 0.99 -6.00
C VAL A 123 -2.96 0.20 -4.86
N GLY A 124 -2.11 -0.79 -5.19
CA GLY A 124 -1.30 -1.48 -4.20
C GLY A 124 -0.25 -2.39 -4.80
N LYS A 125 0.50 -3.04 -3.93
CA LYS A 125 1.55 -4.01 -4.25
C LYS A 125 1.33 -5.25 -3.40
N MET A 126 1.19 -6.39 -4.05
CA MET A 126 1.14 -7.69 -3.38
C MET A 126 2.54 -8.28 -3.33
N PRO A 127 3.12 -8.48 -2.12
CA PRO A 127 4.29 -9.33 -1.94
C PRO A 127 4.08 -10.73 -2.51
N ASN A 128 5.18 -11.43 -2.79
CA ASN A 128 5.08 -12.84 -3.09
C ASN A 128 4.43 -13.59 -1.91
N HIS A 129 3.54 -14.54 -2.22
CA HIS A 129 2.72 -15.29 -1.28
C HIS A 129 1.63 -14.51 -0.55
N ALA A 130 1.38 -13.25 -0.92
CA ALA A 130 0.25 -12.52 -0.37
C ALA A 130 -1.09 -13.12 -0.83
N ALA A 131 -2.02 -13.26 0.09
CA ALA A 131 -3.36 -13.78 -0.12
C ALA A 131 -4.37 -12.69 -0.51
N CYS A 132 -5.41 -13.09 -1.22
CA CYS A 132 -6.53 -12.24 -1.58
C CYS A 132 -7.84 -13.01 -1.70
N GLU A 133 -8.95 -12.31 -1.56
CA GLU A 133 -10.27 -12.75 -2.00
C GLU A 133 -10.41 -12.46 -3.50
N VAL A 134 -10.75 -13.49 -4.28
CA VAL A 134 -11.02 -13.37 -5.72
C VAL A 134 -12.48 -12.97 -5.92
N LEU A 135 -12.69 -11.78 -6.48
CA LEU A 135 -14.03 -11.22 -6.70
C LEU A 135 -14.58 -11.54 -8.10
N GLY A 136 -13.69 -11.66 -9.09
CA GLY A 136 -14.09 -12.00 -10.45
C GLY A 136 -12.91 -12.05 -11.42
N VAL A 137 -13.07 -12.76 -12.52
CA VAL A 137 -12.06 -12.87 -13.60
C VAL A 137 -12.61 -12.18 -14.85
N ASP A 138 -11.79 -11.31 -15.43
CA ASP A 138 -12.04 -10.57 -16.67
C ASP A 138 -10.85 -10.73 -17.62
N GLY A 139 -10.90 -11.79 -18.43
CA GLY A 139 -9.84 -12.11 -19.39
C GLY A 139 -8.51 -12.43 -18.72
N GLU A 140 -7.49 -11.61 -18.97
CA GLU A 140 -6.14 -11.75 -18.39
C GLU A 140 -6.00 -11.10 -17.01
N TRP A 141 -7.08 -10.51 -16.50
CA TRP A 141 -7.11 -9.78 -15.23
C TRP A 141 -8.09 -10.42 -14.26
N THR A 142 -7.71 -10.41 -12.99
CA THR A 142 -8.55 -10.89 -11.88
C THR A 142 -8.79 -9.72 -10.94
N GLN A 143 -10.05 -9.42 -10.66
CA GLN A 143 -10.42 -8.48 -9.61
C GLN A 143 -10.28 -9.17 -8.25
N ILE A 144 -9.57 -8.53 -7.33
CA ILE A 144 -9.22 -9.07 -6.02
C ILE A 144 -9.40 -8.03 -4.92
N GLN A 145 -9.60 -8.51 -3.70
CA GLN A 145 -9.46 -7.75 -2.47
C GLN A 145 -8.41 -8.41 -1.57
N SER A 146 -7.39 -7.67 -1.15
CA SER A 146 -6.30 -8.17 -0.30
C SER A 146 -6.00 -7.14 0.78
N GLY A 147 -6.31 -7.44 2.04
CA GLY A 147 -6.33 -6.45 3.11
C GLY A 147 -7.24 -5.28 2.75
N GLU A 148 -6.70 -4.06 2.79
CA GLU A 148 -7.40 -2.83 2.42
C GLU A 148 -7.38 -2.53 0.90
N VAL A 149 -6.61 -3.28 0.12
CA VAL A 149 -6.42 -3.02 -1.31
C VAL A 149 -7.44 -3.79 -2.13
N THR A 150 -8.24 -3.07 -2.93
CA THR A 150 -9.12 -3.66 -3.96
C THR A 150 -8.69 -3.18 -5.34
N GLY A 151 -8.60 -4.10 -6.30
CA GLY A 151 -8.24 -3.76 -7.67
C GLY A 151 -8.05 -4.99 -8.56
N TYR A 152 -7.30 -4.83 -9.64
CA TYR A 152 -7.05 -5.84 -10.66
C TYR A 152 -5.59 -6.25 -10.67
N VAL A 153 -5.35 -7.56 -10.69
CA VAL A 153 -4.04 -8.17 -10.88
C VAL A 153 -4.05 -9.00 -12.16
N LYS A 154 -2.87 -9.26 -12.73
CA LYS A 154 -2.77 -10.22 -13.84
C LYS A 154 -3.01 -11.64 -13.34
N THR A 155 -3.90 -12.38 -14.00
CA THR A 155 -4.29 -13.73 -13.61
C THR A 155 -3.12 -14.72 -13.61
N GLU A 156 -2.13 -14.54 -14.51
CA GLU A 156 -0.95 -15.42 -14.60
C GLU A 156 -0.11 -15.49 -13.31
N TYR A 157 -0.21 -14.49 -12.43
CA TYR A 157 0.54 -14.42 -11.17
C TYR A 157 -0.31 -14.78 -9.96
N LEU A 158 -1.52 -15.32 -10.17
CA LEU A 158 -2.43 -15.69 -9.10
C LEU A 158 -2.75 -17.18 -9.16
N VAL A 159 -2.43 -17.87 -8.06
CA VAL A 159 -2.83 -19.26 -7.84
C VAL A 159 -4.15 -19.25 -7.06
N THR A 160 -5.10 -20.11 -7.43
CA THR A 160 -6.44 -20.19 -6.80
C THR A 160 -6.84 -21.62 -6.47
N GLY A 161 -7.89 -21.80 -5.65
CA GLY A 161 -8.45 -23.13 -5.36
C GLY A 161 -7.55 -24.01 -4.49
N ASN A 162 -7.52 -25.31 -4.75
CA ASN A 162 -6.78 -26.27 -3.92
C ASN A 162 -5.27 -26.00 -3.86
N GLU A 163 -4.69 -25.49 -4.94
CA GLU A 163 -3.27 -25.13 -4.97
C GLU A 163 -2.98 -23.92 -4.08
N ALA A 164 -3.88 -22.92 -4.08
CA ALA A 164 -3.79 -21.79 -3.17
C ALA A 164 -3.95 -22.23 -1.71
N ALA A 165 -4.87 -23.15 -1.41
CA ALA A 165 -5.03 -23.69 -0.06
C ALA A 165 -3.77 -24.44 0.42
N ALA A 166 -3.12 -25.20 -0.46
CA ALA A 166 -1.87 -25.90 -0.14
C ALA A 166 -0.69 -24.94 0.05
N LEU A 167 -0.66 -23.83 -0.70
CA LEU A 167 0.35 -22.79 -0.55
C LEU A 167 0.11 -21.97 0.72
N ALA A 168 -1.15 -21.64 1.05
CA ALA A 168 -1.52 -20.97 2.30
C ALA A 168 -0.96 -21.70 3.52
N GLU A 169 -1.06 -23.03 3.55
CA GLU A 169 -0.54 -23.82 4.67
C GLU A 169 0.99 -23.69 4.86
N GLN A 170 1.72 -23.42 3.77
CA GLN A 170 3.17 -23.26 3.78
C GLN A 170 3.63 -21.84 4.11
N VAL A 171 2.82 -20.84 3.76
CA VAL A 171 3.19 -19.42 3.81
C VAL A 171 2.47 -18.65 4.91
N LYS A 172 1.61 -19.31 5.67
CA LYS A 172 0.95 -18.72 6.84
C LYS A 172 1.96 -18.24 7.86
N GLU A 173 1.67 -17.09 8.42
CA GLU A 173 2.46 -16.47 9.47
C GLU A 173 1.67 -16.51 10.76
N THR A 174 2.38 -16.70 11.87
CA THR A 174 1.78 -16.58 13.21
C THR A 174 1.97 -15.14 13.66
N VAL A 175 0.87 -14.46 13.97
CA VAL A 175 0.87 -13.06 14.38
C VAL A 175 0.31 -12.93 15.79
N ALA A 176 0.86 -11.98 16.54
CA ALA A 176 0.41 -11.61 17.88
C ALA A 176 -0.28 -10.24 17.81
N LYS A 177 -1.60 -10.24 17.95
CA LYS A 177 -2.43 -9.03 17.97
C LYS A 177 -2.48 -8.46 19.38
N VAL A 178 -2.14 -7.18 19.55
CA VAL A 178 -2.13 -6.53 20.87
C VAL A 178 -3.53 -6.26 21.38
N THR A 179 -3.87 -6.76 22.58
CA THR A 179 -5.21 -6.61 23.21
C THR A 179 -5.25 -5.58 24.34
N THR A 180 -4.13 -4.93 24.64
CA THR A 180 -4.00 -3.89 25.67
C THR A 180 -3.70 -2.52 25.07
N THR A 181 -4.04 -1.43 25.77
CA THR A 181 -3.77 -0.05 25.31
C THR A 181 -2.29 0.24 25.05
N THR A 182 -1.40 -0.37 25.84
CA THR A 182 0.04 -0.21 25.68
C THR A 182 0.74 -1.50 26.06
N LEU A 183 1.31 -2.16 25.07
CA LEU A 183 2.12 -3.36 25.27
C LEU A 183 3.58 -2.98 25.27
N TYR A 184 4.33 -3.36 26.30
CA TYR A 184 5.78 -3.14 26.32
C TYR A 184 6.52 -4.30 25.69
N VAL A 185 7.34 -4.00 24.70
CA VAL A 185 8.29 -4.93 24.09
C VAL A 185 9.60 -4.84 24.87
N ARG A 186 10.13 -5.99 25.27
CA ARG A 186 11.22 -6.10 26.24
C ARG A 186 12.43 -6.82 25.68
N GLU A 187 13.62 -6.54 26.22
CA GLU A 187 14.87 -7.19 25.80
C GLU A 187 14.93 -8.68 26.20
N GLU A 188 14.26 -9.03 27.30
CA GLU A 188 14.23 -10.39 27.86
C GLU A 188 12.80 -10.76 28.32
N PRO A 189 12.44 -12.05 28.41
CA PRO A 189 11.12 -12.52 28.85
C PRO A 189 10.95 -12.41 30.38
N ASN A 190 11.09 -11.21 30.92
CA ASN A 190 10.87 -10.89 32.33
C ASN A 190 10.47 -9.42 32.51
N THR A 191 9.93 -9.04 33.67
CA THR A 191 9.46 -7.67 33.92
C THR A 191 10.53 -6.70 34.40
N ASP A 192 11.72 -7.20 34.74
CA ASP A 192 12.80 -6.43 35.38
C ASP A 192 13.83 -5.90 34.37
N CYS A 193 13.76 -6.34 33.12
CA CYS A 193 14.64 -5.91 32.02
C CYS A 193 14.22 -4.56 31.41
N SER A 194 15.08 -4.04 30.52
CA SER A 194 14.81 -2.82 29.78
C SER A 194 13.64 -3.01 28.81
N ILE A 195 12.85 -1.95 28.65
CA ILE A 195 11.82 -1.85 27.61
C ILE A 195 12.51 -1.35 26.34
N VAL A 196 12.38 -2.10 25.25
CA VAL A 196 12.87 -1.72 23.92
C VAL A 196 11.95 -0.65 23.34
N THR A 197 10.64 -0.92 23.33
CA THR A 197 9.62 -0.02 22.79
C THR A 197 8.24 -0.38 23.36
N SER A 198 7.19 0.30 22.90
CA SER A 198 5.81 -0.02 23.22
C SER A 198 4.92 -0.04 21.99
N MET A 199 3.96 -0.94 21.95
CA MET A 199 2.98 -1.10 20.88
C MET A 199 1.58 -0.66 21.33
N PRO A 200 0.81 0.01 20.45
CA PRO A 200 -0.57 0.35 20.71
C PRO A 200 -1.48 -0.89 20.63
N MET A 201 -2.70 -0.75 21.15
CA MET A 201 -3.74 -1.76 20.99
C MET A 201 -4.06 -1.98 19.51
N GLY A 202 -4.25 -3.24 19.12
CA GLY A 202 -4.61 -3.64 17.76
C GLY A 202 -3.41 -3.86 16.84
N GLU A 203 -2.20 -3.47 17.23
CA GLU A 203 -0.97 -3.74 16.47
C GLU A 203 -0.77 -5.25 16.30
N GLU A 204 -0.27 -5.69 15.15
CA GLU A 204 0.01 -7.10 14.84
C GLU A 204 1.52 -7.30 14.69
N LEU A 205 2.07 -8.24 15.45
CA LEU A 205 3.50 -8.51 15.52
C LEU A 205 3.80 -9.91 15.02
N GLU A 206 4.81 -10.05 14.15
CA GLU A 206 5.27 -11.36 13.67
C GLU A 206 5.84 -12.18 14.84
N VAL A 207 5.32 -13.38 15.05
CA VAL A 207 5.75 -14.28 16.13
C VAL A 207 6.95 -15.11 15.69
N VAL A 208 8.08 -14.91 16.36
CA VAL A 208 9.32 -15.66 16.13
C VAL A 208 9.34 -16.95 16.96
N GLU A 209 8.95 -16.86 18.24
CA GLU A 209 8.99 -17.98 19.18
C GLU A 209 7.95 -17.81 20.29
N GLN A 210 7.30 -18.91 20.71
CA GLN A 210 6.39 -18.91 21.86
C GLN A 210 7.04 -19.60 23.05
N LEU A 211 7.06 -18.91 24.20
CA LEU A 211 7.60 -19.35 25.47
C LEU A 211 6.48 -19.38 26.53
N ASP A 212 6.76 -19.96 27.69
CA ASP A 212 5.78 -20.00 28.80
C ASP A 212 5.52 -18.58 29.34
N GLY A 213 4.33 -18.04 29.07
CA GLY A 213 3.91 -16.69 29.45
C GLY A 213 4.51 -15.54 28.64
N TRP A 214 5.38 -15.82 27.67
CA TRP A 214 6.07 -14.82 26.85
C TRP A 214 6.10 -15.21 25.39
N VAL A 215 6.05 -14.23 24.50
CA VAL A 215 6.16 -14.45 23.06
C VAL A 215 7.28 -13.57 22.53
N LYS A 216 8.20 -14.17 21.80
CA LYS A 216 9.24 -13.48 21.08
C LYS A 216 8.68 -13.02 19.75
N VAL A 217 8.81 -11.73 19.47
CA VAL A 217 8.26 -11.06 18.29
C VAL A 217 9.36 -10.34 17.53
N SER A 218 9.18 -10.25 16.21
CA SER A 218 9.99 -9.40 15.33
C SER A 218 9.41 -7.99 15.34
N ILE A 219 10.26 -6.98 15.51
CA ILE A 219 9.89 -5.56 15.48
C ILE A 219 10.85 -4.79 14.58
N ASP A 220 10.40 -4.39 13.40
CA ASP A 220 11.21 -3.76 12.35
C ASP A 220 12.47 -4.58 11.99
N SER A 221 13.61 -4.21 12.58
CA SER A 221 14.93 -4.83 12.35
C SER A 221 15.48 -5.54 13.59
N ASP A 222 14.74 -5.48 14.70
CA ASP A 222 15.12 -6.01 16.01
C ASP A 222 14.12 -7.09 16.46
N GLU A 223 14.45 -7.78 17.54
CA GLU A 223 13.56 -8.76 18.17
C GLU A 223 13.31 -8.34 19.63
N GLY A 224 12.15 -8.72 20.17
CA GLY A 224 11.85 -8.51 21.58
C GLY A 224 10.84 -9.50 22.13
N TYR A 225 10.53 -9.37 23.42
CA TYR A 225 9.60 -10.23 24.13
C TYR A 225 8.39 -9.44 24.60
N VAL A 226 7.21 -9.99 24.39
CA VAL A 226 5.93 -9.47 24.87
C VAL A 226 5.26 -10.51 25.76
N SER A 227 4.45 -10.05 26.72
CA SER A 227 3.72 -10.95 27.61
C SER A 227 2.51 -11.53 26.90
N ALA A 228 2.33 -12.85 27.02
CA ALA A 228 1.23 -13.59 26.41
C ALA A 228 -0.15 -13.16 26.93
N ASP A 229 -0.22 -12.53 28.10
CA ASP A 229 -1.48 -12.08 28.73
C ASP A 229 -2.14 -10.89 28.00
N TYR A 230 -1.38 -10.19 27.14
CA TYR A 230 -1.81 -8.94 26.50
C TYR A 230 -1.84 -9.03 24.97
N ILE A 231 -1.83 -10.25 24.43
CA ILE A 231 -1.85 -10.52 23.00
C ILE A 231 -2.80 -11.67 22.68
N GLU A 232 -3.30 -11.70 21.46
CA GLU A 232 -4.03 -12.81 20.88
C GLU A 232 -3.20 -13.39 19.73
N ILE A 233 -2.98 -14.71 19.73
CA ILE A 233 -2.19 -15.39 18.70
C ILE A 233 -3.11 -15.87 17.58
N ASN A 234 -2.90 -15.35 16.38
CA ASN A 234 -3.61 -15.73 15.18
C ASN A 234 -2.65 -16.33 14.15
N THR A 235 -3.23 -17.04 13.19
CA THR A 235 -2.52 -17.50 12.00
C THR A 235 -3.14 -16.81 10.80
N GLU A 236 -2.34 -16.02 10.10
CA GLU A 236 -2.80 -15.14 9.03
C GLU A 236 -1.91 -15.30 7.79
N LEU A 237 -2.39 -14.81 6.66
CA LEU A 237 -1.64 -14.82 5.40
C LEU A 237 -1.23 -13.39 5.09
N PRO A 238 -0.01 -13.15 4.56
CA PRO A 238 0.40 -11.81 4.13
C PRO A 238 -0.61 -11.21 3.16
N THR A 239 -0.79 -9.90 3.18
CA THR A 239 -1.72 -9.20 2.28
C THR A 239 -1.00 -8.18 1.42
N ALA A 240 -1.74 -7.59 0.47
CA ALA A 240 -1.28 -6.46 -0.31
C ALA A 240 -0.96 -5.27 0.59
N MET A 241 0.08 -4.53 0.22
CA MET A 241 0.37 -3.22 0.77
C MET A 241 -0.30 -2.13 -0.07
N THR A 242 -0.86 -1.13 0.60
CA THR A 242 -1.39 0.06 -0.08
C THR A 242 -0.26 0.87 -0.73
N MET A 243 -0.57 1.70 -1.73
CA MET A 243 0.44 2.62 -2.28
C MET A 243 0.99 3.60 -1.23
N THR A 244 0.18 3.91 -0.21
CA THR A 244 0.58 4.68 0.97
C THR A 244 1.68 3.97 1.74
N GLU A 245 1.45 2.73 2.15
CA GLU A 245 2.41 1.93 2.91
C GLU A 245 3.72 1.72 2.15
N VAL A 246 3.62 1.45 0.85
CA VAL A 246 4.80 1.32 -0.03
C VAL A 246 5.64 2.60 -0.05
N ARG A 247 4.99 3.77 0.04
CA ARG A 247 5.67 5.07 -0.04
C ARG A 247 6.18 5.57 1.31
N TYR A 248 5.44 5.30 2.38
CA TYR A 248 5.62 5.94 3.68
C TYR A 248 5.92 4.98 4.82
N GLY A 249 5.83 3.67 4.60
CA GLY A 249 5.91 2.64 5.63
C GLY A 249 4.54 2.30 6.22
N GLN A 250 4.49 1.18 6.93
CA GLN A 250 3.32 0.75 7.70
C GLN A 250 3.01 1.76 8.83
N GLY A 251 1.74 1.84 9.24
CA GLY A 251 1.31 2.68 10.37
C GLY A 251 1.21 4.19 10.09
N VAL A 252 1.22 4.62 8.82
CA VAL A 252 0.95 6.02 8.45
C VAL A 252 -0.52 6.18 8.10
N SER A 253 -1.25 7.00 8.87
CA SER A 253 -2.68 7.21 8.65
C SER A 253 -3.01 7.90 7.33
N ASP A 254 -4.22 7.65 6.83
CA ASP A 254 -4.79 8.36 5.68
C ASP A 254 -4.82 9.89 5.88
N VAL A 255 -5.02 10.35 7.12
CA VAL A 255 -5.04 11.79 7.43
C VAL A 255 -3.67 12.42 7.18
N ARG A 256 -2.58 11.74 7.54
CA ARG A 256 -1.21 12.21 7.25
C ARG A 256 -0.93 12.26 5.76
N VAL A 257 -1.38 11.24 5.02
CA VAL A 257 -1.21 11.17 3.56
C VAL A 257 -1.98 12.28 2.87
N ASP A 258 -3.24 12.50 3.25
CA ASP A 258 -4.06 13.56 2.69
C ASP A 258 -3.46 14.93 3.01
N LEU A 259 -3.00 15.17 4.25
CA LEU A 259 -2.33 16.41 4.63
C LEU A 259 -1.08 16.70 3.81
N VAL A 260 -0.24 15.69 3.60
CA VAL A 260 0.95 15.84 2.75
C VAL A 260 0.57 16.06 1.30
N SER A 261 -0.42 15.35 0.78
CA SER A 261 -0.92 15.50 -0.59
C SER A 261 -1.48 16.91 -0.81
N TYR A 262 -2.32 17.39 0.11
CA TYR A 262 -2.84 18.75 0.14
C TYR A 262 -1.73 19.79 0.19
N ALA A 263 -0.76 19.64 1.10
CA ALA A 263 0.38 20.55 1.18
C ALA A 263 1.18 20.60 -0.13
N CYS A 264 1.36 19.46 -0.81
CA CYS A 264 2.09 19.36 -2.05
C CYS A 264 1.38 20.01 -3.25
N GLN A 265 0.05 20.15 -3.24
CA GLN A 265 -0.70 20.85 -4.29
C GLN A 265 -0.28 22.31 -4.47
N PHE A 266 0.32 22.91 -3.42
CA PHE A 266 0.75 24.32 -3.44
C PHE A 266 2.21 24.51 -3.85
N VAL A 267 2.94 23.44 -4.17
CA VAL A 267 4.30 23.55 -4.70
C VAL A 267 4.29 24.40 -5.97
N GLY A 268 5.20 25.37 -6.02
CA GLY A 268 5.30 26.38 -7.10
C GLY A 268 4.65 27.72 -6.75
N ASN A 269 3.76 27.79 -5.75
CA ASN A 269 3.12 29.05 -5.34
C ASN A 269 4.11 29.98 -4.61
N PRO A 270 3.89 31.30 -4.65
CA PRO A 270 4.88 32.28 -4.19
C PRO A 270 5.09 32.25 -2.68
N TYR A 271 6.28 32.68 -2.26
CA TYR A 271 6.55 33.01 -0.86
C TYR A 271 6.25 34.49 -0.62
N VAL A 272 5.51 34.81 0.44
CA VAL A 272 5.23 36.19 0.86
C VAL A 272 5.43 36.29 2.36
N TRP A 273 6.35 37.16 2.79
CA TRP A 273 6.62 37.40 4.22
C TRP A 273 5.34 37.83 4.97
N GLY A 274 5.03 37.14 6.08
CA GLY A 274 3.79 37.35 6.83
C GLY A 274 2.52 36.81 6.16
N GLY A 275 2.65 36.21 4.97
CA GLY A 275 1.52 35.71 4.19
C GLY A 275 0.96 34.39 4.73
N THR A 276 -0.32 34.16 4.50
CA THR A 276 -1.05 32.95 4.88
C THR A 276 -1.85 32.35 3.72
N SER A 277 -1.80 32.95 2.54
CA SER A 277 -2.57 32.47 1.39
C SER A 277 -1.80 31.37 0.67
N LEU A 278 -2.36 30.16 0.64
CA LEU A 278 -1.73 29.02 -0.04
C LEU A 278 -1.57 29.23 -1.56
N THR A 279 -2.35 30.13 -2.17
CA THR A 279 -2.32 30.42 -3.61
C THR A 279 -1.73 31.79 -3.95
N ARG A 280 -1.96 32.83 -3.13
CA ARG A 280 -1.44 34.19 -3.37
C ARG A 280 -0.11 34.47 -2.68
N GLY A 281 0.29 33.58 -1.79
CA GLY A 281 1.60 33.57 -1.16
C GLY A 281 1.56 33.48 0.35
N ALA A 282 2.45 32.66 0.88
CA ALA A 282 2.62 32.43 2.30
C ALA A 282 4.10 32.43 2.69
N ASP A 283 4.42 32.73 3.94
CA ASP A 283 5.75 32.45 4.47
C ASP A 283 5.80 31.03 5.06
N CYS A 284 6.96 30.64 5.60
CA CYS A 284 7.19 29.26 6.05
C CYS A 284 6.14 28.78 7.06
N SER A 285 5.84 29.60 8.06
CA SER A 285 4.95 29.24 9.14
C SER A 285 3.49 29.60 8.84
N GLY A 286 3.22 30.61 8.01
CA GLY A 286 1.90 30.85 7.44
C GLY A 286 1.44 29.75 6.49
N PHE A 287 2.37 29.13 5.75
CA PHE A 287 2.07 27.94 4.93
C PHE A 287 1.65 26.75 5.80
N VAL A 288 2.45 26.42 6.82
CA VAL A 288 2.14 25.35 7.78
C VAL A 288 0.81 25.62 8.48
N MET A 289 0.60 26.84 8.97
CA MET A 289 -0.63 27.25 9.64
C MET A 289 -1.86 27.02 8.75
N SER A 290 -1.82 27.45 7.49
CA SER A 290 -2.95 27.32 6.58
C SER A 290 -3.19 25.88 6.12
N VAL A 291 -2.14 25.08 5.98
CA VAL A 291 -2.28 23.64 5.72
C VAL A 291 -2.99 22.95 6.88
N PHE A 292 -2.49 23.12 8.11
CA PHE A 292 -3.01 22.45 9.29
C PHE A 292 -4.41 22.92 9.69
N ALA A 293 -4.76 24.18 9.40
CA ALA A 293 -6.11 24.69 9.62
C ALA A 293 -7.17 23.92 8.79
N ASN A 294 -6.82 23.39 7.61
CA ASN A 294 -7.71 22.55 6.81
C ASN A 294 -8.02 21.20 7.47
N TYR A 295 -7.17 20.76 8.40
CA TYR A 295 -7.30 19.51 9.16
C TYR A 295 -7.71 19.76 10.62
N GLY A 296 -8.30 20.93 10.90
CA GLY A 296 -8.82 21.28 12.23
C GLY A 296 -7.74 21.63 13.27
N VAL A 297 -6.47 21.72 12.89
CA VAL A 297 -5.37 22.03 13.81
C VAL A 297 -5.00 23.52 13.72
N SER A 298 -5.30 24.27 14.78
CA SER A 298 -4.96 25.70 14.86
C SER A 298 -3.54 25.91 15.35
N LEU A 299 -2.68 26.43 14.48
CA LEU A 299 -1.28 26.78 14.81
C LEU A 299 -1.07 28.29 14.86
N PRO A 300 -0.15 28.80 15.72
CA PRO A 300 0.24 30.20 15.69
C PRO A 300 1.01 30.52 14.40
N HIS A 301 1.01 31.78 13.96
CA HIS A 301 1.69 32.17 12.71
C HIS A 301 3.22 32.09 12.79
N SER A 302 3.84 32.21 13.97
CA SER A 302 5.30 32.19 14.12
C SER A 302 5.88 30.78 14.20
N SER A 303 6.90 30.47 13.39
CA SER A 303 7.62 29.18 13.44
C SER A 303 8.19 28.86 14.83
N GLY A 304 8.67 29.85 15.57
CA GLY A 304 9.17 29.65 16.93
C GLY A 304 8.07 29.22 17.91
N SER A 305 6.86 29.74 17.74
CA SER A 305 5.69 29.35 18.56
C SER A 305 5.17 27.98 18.15
N GLN A 306 5.11 27.68 16.85
CA GLN A 306 4.72 26.37 16.32
C GLN A 306 5.60 25.25 16.85
N ALA A 307 6.89 25.51 17.07
CA ALA A 307 7.80 24.53 17.64
C ALA A 307 7.51 24.16 19.11
N GLY A 308 6.65 24.92 19.79
CA GLY A 308 6.10 24.58 21.10
C GLY A 308 4.73 23.91 21.05
N CYS A 309 4.14 23.76 19.86
CA CYS A 309 2.84 23.13 19.68
C CYS A 309 3.04 21.64 19.37
N GLY A 310 2.62 20.73 20.26
CA GLY A 310 2.72 19.28 20.06
C GLY A 310 3.89 18.63 20.80
N THR A 311 4.23 17.40 20.39
CA THR A 311 5.22 16.55 21.06
C THR A 311 6.56 16.59 20.33
N SER A 312 7.64 16.85 21.06
CA SER A 312 8.99 16.80 20.50
C SER A 312 9.40 15.35 20.26
N ILE A 313 9.87 15.04 19.05
CA ILE A 313 10.30 13.70 18.65
C ILE A 313 11.70 13.75 18.03
N SER A 314 12.36 12.60 17.93
CA SER A 314 13.58 12.48 17.14
C SER A 314 13.27 12.51 15.65
N ALA A 315 14.26 12.87 14.82
CA ALA A 315 14.08 12.88 13.37
C ALA A 315 13.88 11.47 12.78
N SER A 316 14.34 10.42 13.46
CA SER A 316 14.15 9.02 13.07
C SER A 316 12.72 8.52 13.31
N GLU A 317 12.00 9.10 14.26
CA GLU A 317 10.59 8.78 14.54
C GLU A 317 9.62 9.58 13.66
N ALA A 318 10.13 10.43 12.77
CA ALA A 318 9.32 11.35 12.00
C ALA A 318 8.43 10.62 10.99
N GLN A 319 7.14 10.92 11.05
CA GLN A 319 6.13 10.44 10.11
C GLN A 319 5.66 11.59 9.22
N PRO A 320 5.13 11.29 8.01
CA PRO A 320 4.52 12.31 7.15
C PRO A 320 3.57 13.22 7.94
N GLY A 321 3.65 14.53 7.67
CA GLY A 321 2.94 15.56 8.41
C GLY A 321 3.70 16.15 9.61
N ASP A 322 4.73 15.48 10.16
CA ASP A 322 5.50 16.04 11.28
C ASP A 322 6.29 17.30 10.88
N LEU A 323 6.50 18.23 11.81
CA LEU A 323 7.08 19.54 11.52
C LEU A 323 8.59 19.57 11.82
N PHE A 324 9.38 19.93 10.81
CA PHE A 324 10.82 20.12 10.91
C PHE A 324 11.14 21.60 11.07
N PHE A 325 11.84 21.94 12.16
CA PHE A 325 12.23 23.31 12.47
C PHE A 325 13.72 23.52 12.28
N TYR A 326 14.08 24.66 11.70
CA TYR A 326 15.47 25.04 11.45
C TYR A 326 15.78 26.37 12.12
N GLY A 327 17.03 26.54 12.53
CA GLY A 327 17.44 27.67 13.32
C GLY A 327 18.94 27.76 13.53
N ASN A 328 19.35 28.59 14.49
CA ASN A 328 20.72 28.65 15.00
C ASN A 328 20.63 28.68 16.54
N GLY A 329 21.25 27.70 17.21
CA GLY A 329 21.08 27.48 18.64
C GLY A 329 19.60 27.27 18.99
N SER A 330 19.11 27.97 20.02
CA SER A 330 17.71 27.91 20.45
C SER A 330 16.75 28.74 19.59
N ARG A 331 17.25 29.53 18.63
CA ARG A 331 16.41 30.43 17.82
C ARG A 331 15.95 29.76 16.53
N ILE A 332 14.66 29.47 16.46
CA ILE A 332 13.99 28.95 15.26
C ILE A 332 13.67 30.10 14.30
N ASN A 333 13.91 29.87 13.01
CA ASN A 333 13.65 30.87 11.96
C ASN A 333 12.98 30.29 10.71
N HIS A 334 12.72 28.98 10.68
CA HIS A 334 12.11 28.31 9.53
C HIS A 334 11.40 27.03 10.00
N VAL A 335 10.32 26.67 9.32
CA VAL A 335 9.56 25.44 9.52
C VAL A 335 9.22 24.80 8.16
N ALA A 336 9.12 23.48 8.14
CA ALA A 336 8.72 22.68 7.00
C ALA A 336 7.86 21.49 7.44
N ILE A 337 7.02 20.97 6.54
CA ILE A 337 6.22 19.75 6.77
C ILE A 337 7.00 18.56 6.21
N TYR A 338 7.23 17.53 7.01
CA TYR A 338 7.85 16.28 6.55
C TYR A 338 6.89 15.52 5.65
N ILE A 339 7.40 15.02 4.52
CA ILE A 339 6.58 14.35 3.50
C ILE A 339 7.07 12.92 3.22
N GLY A 340 7.78 12.31 4.18
CA GLY A 340 8.39 10.99 4.01
C GLY A 340 9.69 11.00 3.19
N ASN A 341 10.36 9.84 3.13
CA ASN A 341 11.57 9.60 2.33
C ASN A 341 12.68 10.65 2.50
N GLY A 342 12.84 11.19 3.71
CA GLY A 342 13.85 12.21 3.99
C GLY A 342 13.59 13.55 3.29
N GLN A 343 12.33 13.87 2.95
CA GLN A 343 11.95 15.10 2.26
C GLN A 343 10.97 15.96 3.07
N VAL A 344 10.94 17.25 2.77
CA VAL A 344 10.01 18.23 3.33
C VAL A 344 9.40 19.12 2.25
N VAL A 345 8.18 19.61 2.47
CA VAL A 345 7.55 20.68 1.71
C VAL A 345 7.51 21.97 2.55
N HIS A 346 7.88 23.10 1.95
CA HIS A 346 7.96 24.37 2.66
C HIS A 346 7.88 25.59 1.74
N ALA A 347 7.30 26.69 2.23
CA ALA A 347 7.48 28.02 1.64
C ALA A 347 8.90 28.50 1.96
N SER A 348 9.82 28.38 0.99
CA SER A 348 11.26 28.47 1.24
C SER A 348 11.81 29.88 1.19
N SER A 349 11.48 30.67 0.16
CA SER A 349 12.03 32.01 -0.06
C SER A 349 11.26 32.76 -1.16
N PRO A 350 11.33 34.11 -1.22
CA PRO A 350 10.74 34.88 -2.30
C PRO A 350 11.15 34.44 -3.71
N ARG A 351 12.35 33.87 -3.87
CA ARG A 351 12.88 33.43 -5.17
C ARG A 351 12.29 32.10 -5.64
N THR A 352 12.02 31.18 -4.71
CA THR A 352 11.67 29.78 -5.03
C THR A 352 10.25 29.41 -4.65
N GLY A 353 9.56 30.25 -3.87
CA GLY A 353 8.22 29.96 -3.39
C GLY A 353 8.16 28.70 -2.51
N ILE A 354 7.02 28.03 -2.59
CA ILE A 354 6.76 26.72 -1.99
C ILE A 354 7.43 25.65 -2.84
N LYS A 355 8.26 24.81 -2.22
CA LYS A 355 8.98 23.75 -2.91
C LYS A 355 9.19 22.52 -2.02
N ILE A 356 9.65 21.44 -2.63
CA ILE A 356 10.15 20.26 -1.94
C ILE A 356 11.68 20.38 -1.80
N SER A 357 12.22 19.92 -0.68
CA SER A 357 13.67 19.82 -0.43
C SER A 357 13.96 18.61 0.45
N GLY A 358 15.22 18.13 0.48
CA GLY A 358 15.61 17.08 1.44
C GLY A 358 15.52 17.62 2.86
N ALA A 359 14.99 16.86 3.81
CA ALA A 359 14.73 17.29 5.19
C ALA A 359 15.97 17.86 5.90
N CYS A 360 17.16 17.37 5.54
CA CYS A 360 18.45 17.80 6.09
C CYS A 360 19.21 18.81 5.20
N TYR A 361 18.54 19.50 4.27
CA TYR A 361 19.16 20.58 3.47
C TYR A 361 19.76 21.69 4.35
N ARG A 362 19.21 21.84 5.55
CA ARG A 362 19.79 22.44 6.74
C ARG A 362 19.62 21.42 7.87
N ASN A 363 20.51 21.39 8.86
CA ASN A 363 20.29 20.51 10.01
C ASN A 363 19.06 21.00 10.80
N PRO A 364 18.01 20.19 10.98
CA PRO A 364 16.88 20.55 11.82
C PRO A 364 17.36 20.66 13.28
N VAL A 365 16.84 21.67 13.98
CA VAL A 365 17.14 21.89 15.41
C VAL A 365 16.05 21.31 16.31
N LYS A 366 14.88 21.02 15.75
CA LYS A 366 13.74 20.40 16.45
C LYS A 366 12.80 19.73 15.44
N VAL A 367 12.21 18.61 15.84
CA VAL A 367 11.10 17.96 15.12
C VAL A 367 9.92 17.83 16.08
N VAL A 368 8.72 18.14 15.60
CA VAL A 368 7.51 18.14 16.43
C VAL A 368 6.35 17.46 15.71
N ARG A 369 5.69 16.55 16.42
CA ARG A 369 4.43 15.94 16.00
C ARG A 369 3.26 16.74 16.54
N VAL A 370 2.41 17.23 15.63
CA VAL A 370 1.23 18.04 15.97
C VAL A 370 -0.07 17.28 15.68
N LEU A 371 -0.09 16.47 14.63
CA LEU A 371 -1.22 15.59 14.33
C LEU A 371 -1.28 14.47 15.38
N GLN A 372 -2.48 14.27 15.92
CA GLN A 372 -2.88 13.11 16.69
C GLN A 372 -3.90 12.38 15.83
N ASP A 373 -3.53 11.23 15.31
CA ASP A 373 -4.23 10.48 14.27
C ASP A 373 -4.15 8.98 14.54
#